data_AF-A0A846D5N7-F1
#
_entry.id   AF-A0A846D5N7-F1
#
_cell.length_a   1.000
_cell.length_b   1.000
_cell.length_c   1.000
_cell.angle_alpha   90.00
_cell.angle_beta   90.00
_cell.angle_gamma   90.00
#
_symmetry.space_group_name_H-M   'P 1'
#
loop_
_entity.id
_entity.type
_entity.pdbx_description
1 polymer ?
#
loop_
_entity_poly.entity_id
_entity_poly.type
_entity_poly.pdbx_seq_one_letter_code
_entity_poly.pdbx_strand_id
1 'polypeptide(L)'
;MAVWGIFSSTFLTIFLAEMGDKTQLATLLITAESQSPLIVFVGAAAALISTSLLGVLIGHWLAKRFSPEMIDTAAGTLLLLISVMLLWDAIKLN
;
A
#
# COMPACT_ATOMS: atom_id res chain seq x y z
N MET A 1 -3.65 -27.37 8.63
CA MET A 1 -3.23 -27.35 7.21
C MET A 1 -3.72 -26.10 6.46
N ALA A 2 -4.95 -25.61 6.69
CA ALA A 2 -5.46 -24.40 6.00
C ALA A 2 -4.67 -23.10 6.26
N VAL A 3 -4.18 -22.88 7.49
CA VAL A 3 -3.46 -21.63 7.86
C VAL A 3 -2.21 -21.39 7.02
N TRP A 4 -1.44 -22.46 6.74
CA TRP A 4 -0.25 -22.36 5.90
C TRP A 4 -0.58 -22.02 4.44
N GLY A 5 -1.72 -22.52 3.94
CA GLY A 5 -2.21 -22.20 2.59
C GLY A 5 -2.73 -20.78 2.46
N ILE A 6 -3.40 -20.25 3.50
CA ILE A 6 -3.85 -18.85 3.54
C ILE A 6 -2.65 -17.92 3.67
N PHE A 7 -1.69 -18.24 4.54
CA PHE A 7 -0.47 -17.45 4.70
C PHE A 7 0.31 -17.37 3.39
N SER A 8 0.57 -18.51 2.73
CA SER A 8 1.35 -18.53 1.51
C SER A 8 0.65 -17.81 0.35
N SER A 9 -0.67 -17.98 0.18
CA SER A 9 -1.42 -17.30 -0.88
C SER A 9 -1.45 -15.79 -0.66
N THR A 10 -1.80 -15.34 0.55
CA THR A 10 -1.82 -13.91 0.88
C THR A 10 -0.43 -13.28 0.76
N PHE A 11 0.61 -13.94 1.27
CA PHE A 11 1.98 -13.47 1.13
C PHE A 11 2.39 -13.34 -0.33
N LEU A 12 2.18 -14.38 -1.15
CA LEU A 12 2.62 -14.37 -2.54
C LEU A 12 1.86 -13.33 -3.37
N THR A 13 0.53 -13.23 -3.18
CA THR A 13 -0.30 -12.25 -3.89
C THR A 13 0.12 -10.82 -3.56
N ILE A 14 0.28 -10.50 -2.27
CA ILE A 14 0.69 -9.15 -1.86
C ILE A 14 2.13 -8.88 -2.29
N PHE A 15 3.04 -9.84 -2.11
CA PHE A 15 4.43 -9.70 -2.51
C PHE A 15 4.58 -9.39 -4.00
N LEU A 16 3.86 -10.11 -4.87
CA LEU A 16 3.86 -9.85 -6.31
C LEU A 16 3.20 -8.53 -6.66
N ALA A 17 2.11 -8.15 -5.97
CA ALA A 17 1.42 -6.88 -6.20
C ALA A 17 2.28 -5.66 -5.81
N GLU A 18 3.11 -5.79 -4.77
CA GLU A 18 3.97 -4.73 -4.23
C GLU A 18 5.35 -4.69 -4.89
N MET A 19 5.74 -5.71 -5.67
CA MET A 19 7.05 -5.79 -6.30
C MET A 19 7.25 -4.72 -7.37
N GLY A 20 8.22 -3.83 -7.16
CA GLY A 20 8.51 -2.72 -8.05
C GLY A 20 7.71 -1.45 -7.76
N ASP A 21 7.05 -1.35 -6.61
CA ASP A 21 6.36 -0.12 -6.22
C ASP A 21 7.34 1.04 -5.99
N LYS A 22 6.82 2.27 -6.15
CA LYS A 22 7.52 3.54 -5.93
C LYS A 22 8.17 3.61 -4.55
N THR A 23 7.55 3.01 -3.52
CA THR A 23 8.13 2.96 -2.17
C THR A 23 9.41 2.13 -2.12
N GLN A 24 9.51 1.04 -2.89
CA GLN A 24 10.72 0.23 -3.00
C GLN A 24 11.85 0.99 -3.70
N LEU A 25 11.54 1.68 -4.81
CA LEU A 25 12.51 2.53 -5.50
C LEU A 25 13.00 3.68 -4.61
N ALA A 26 12.11 4.33 -3.86
CA ALA A 26 12.49 5.37 -2.90
C ALA A 26 13.42 4.81 -1.80
N THR A 27 13.11 3.63 -1.26
CA THR A 27 13.93 2.98 -0.23
C THR A 27 15.33 2.62 -0.77
N LEU A 28 15.41 2.14 -2.02
CA LEU A 28 16.68 1.85 -2.70
C LEU A 28 17.50 3.12 -2.92
N LEU A 29 16.88 4.22 -3.36
CA LEU A 29 17.55 5.50 -3.55
C LEU A 29 18.09 6.07 -2.22
N ILE A 30 17.27 6.06 -1.17
CA ILE A 30 17.69 6.51 0.17
C ILE A 30 18.83 5.64 0.70
N THR A 31 18.78 4.33 0.46
CA THR A 31 19.87 3.40 0.83
C THR A 31 21.15 3.71 0.06
N ALA A 32 21.05 3.99 -1.24
CA ALA A 32 22.19 4.33 -2.09
C ALA A 32 22.85 5.65 -1.67
N GLU A 33 22.06 6.64 -1.24
CA GLU A 33 22.57 7.95 -0.80
C GLU A 33 23.19 7.90 0.60
N SER A 34 22.52 7.26 1.56
CA SER A 34 22.93 7.25 2.97
C SER A 34 24.02 6.22 3.31
N GLN A 35 24.31 5.29 2.39
CA GLN A 35 25.25 4.17 2.57
C GLN A 35 25.04 3.34 3.85
N SER A 36 23.85 3.42 4.47
CA SER A 36 23.52 2.75 5.72
C SER A 36 22.28 1.86 5.56
N PRO A 37 22.45 0.68 4.94
CA PRO A 37 21.31 -0.17 4.57
C PRO A 37 20.49 -0.64 5.78
N LEU A 38 21.12 -0.85 6.94
CA LEU A 38 20.42 -1.28 8.14
C LEU A 38 19.49 -0.19 8.71
N ILE A 39 19.93 1.07 8.72
CA ILE A 39 19.12 2.17 9.25
C ILE A 39 17.92 2.41 8.32
N VAL A 40 18.16 2.40 7.01
CA VAL A 40 17.08 2.59 6.02
C VAL A 40 16.10 1.42 6.06
N PHE A 41 16.57 0.19 6.21
CA PHE A 41 15.71 -0.98 6.38
C PHE A 41 14.81 -0.85 7.60
N VAL A 42 15.37 -0.51 8.77
CA VAL A 42 14.59 -0.34 10.01
C VAL A 42 13.59 0.81 9.87
N GLY A 43 13.99 1.92 9.27
CA GLY A 43 13.12 3.07 9.02
C GLY A 43 11.95 2.73 8.09
N ALA A 44 12.23 2.09 6.95
CA ALA A 44 11.22 1.67 5.98
C ALA A 44 10.28 0.60 6.57
N ALA A 45 10.81 -0.37 7.30
CA ALA A 45 10.01 -1.38 8.00
C ALA A 45 9.10 -0.75 9.06
N ALA A 46 9.63 0.17 9.88
CA ALA A 46 8.85 0.89 10.88
C ALA A 46 7.76 1.74 10.23
N ALA A 47 8.06 2.42 9.10
CA ALA A 47 7.08 3.17 8.34
C ALA A 47 5.97 2.27 7.83
N LEU A 48 6.30 1.14 7.19
CA LEU A 48 5.33 0.18 6.66
C LEU A 48 4.41 -0.39 7.76
N ILE A 49 4.99 -0.79 8.89
CA ILE A 49 4.22 -1.31 10.03
C ILE A 49 3.28 -0.22 10.57
N SER A 50 3.78 1.01 10.71
CA SER A 50 3.01 2.13 11.26
C SER A 50 1.84 2.53 10.34
N THR A 51 2.10 2.66 9.04
CA THR A 51 1.05 2.99 8.06
C THR A 51 0.02 1.88 7.94
N SER A 52 0.45 0.61 7.94
CA SER A 52 -0.46 -0.55 7.94
C SER A 52 -1.32 -0.59 9.19
N LEU A 53 -0.73 -0.37 10.38
CA LEU A 53 -1.45 -0.35 11.64
C LEU A 53 -2.51 0.76 11.65
N LEU A 54 -2.13 1.97 11.24
CA LEU A 54 -3.06 3.10 11.11
C LEU A 54 -4.19 2.78 10.12
N GLY A 55 -3.87 2.19 8.97
CA GLY A 55 -4.85 1.76 7.97
C GLY A 55 -5.87 0.77 8.55
N VAL A 56 -5.41 -0.24 9.30
CA VAL A 56 -6.28 -1.23 9.94
C VAL A 56 -7.14 -0.59 11.04
N LEU A 57 -6.58 0.29 11.88
CA LEU A 57 -7.33 0.96 12.94
C LEU A 57 -8.43 1.85 12.37
N ILE A 58 -8.12 2.66 11.35
CA ILE A 58 -9.08 3.53 10.68
C ILE A 58 -10.12 2.69 9.92
N GLY A 59 -9.69 1.67 9.19
CA GLY A 59 -10.57 0.77 8.45
C GLY A 59 -11.56 0.04 9.37
N HIS A 60 -11.09 -0.45 10.53
CA HIS A 60 -11.95 -1.07 11.54
C HIS A 60 -12.94 -0.07 12.15
N TRP A 61 -12.51 1.17 12.41
CA TRP A 61 -13.39 2.21 12.90
C TRP A 61 -14.49 2.57 11.89
N LEU A 62 -14.14 2.67 10.61
CA LEU A 62 -15.09 2.90 9.51
C LEU A 62 -16.07 1.73 9.36
N ALA A 63 -15.57 0.49 9.38
CA ALA A 63 -16.39 -0.72 9.28
C ALA A 63 -17.42 -0.86 10.41
N LYS A 64 -17.16 -0.27 11.58
CA LYS A 64 -18.15 -0.22 12.69
C LYS A 64 -19.22 0.85 12.52
N ARG A 65 -18.97 1.88 11.72
CA ARG A 65 -19.84 3.07 11.57
C ARG A 65 -20.68 3.04 10.30
N PHE A 66 -20.19 2.40 9.24
CA PHE A 66 -20.79 2.40 7.90
C PHE A 66 -21.08 0.99 7.42
N SER A 67 -22.06 0.83 6.52
CA SER A 67 -22.32 -0.48 5.89
C SER A 67 -21.18 -0.84 4.92
N PRO A 68 -20.89 -2.14 4.72
CA PRO A 68 -19.89 -2.58 3.75
C PRO A 68 -20.13 -2.02 2.34
N GLU A 69 -21.39 -1.91 1.90
CA GLU A 69 -21.71 -1.40 0.56
C GLU A 69 -21.31 0.06 0.38
N MET A 70 -21.45 0.88 1.43
CA MET A 70 -21.02 2.28 1.40
C MET A 70 -19.50 2.38 1.30
N ILE A 71 -18.77 1.53 2.03
CA ILE A 71 -17.30 1.52 2.03
C ILE A 71 -16.78 1.07 0.66
N ASP A 72 -17.33 0.00 0.10
CA ASP A 72 -16.92 -0.52 -1.21
C ASP A 72 -17.22 0.48 -2.33
N THR A 73 -18.40 1.11 -2.31
CA THR A 73 -18.78 2.13 -3.30
C THR A 73 -17.89 3.37 -3.17
N ALA A 74 -17.57 3.80 -1.96
CA ALA A 74 -16.67 4.92 -1.71
C ALA A 74 -15.23 4.62 -2.17
N ALA A 75 -14.72 3.42 -1.88
CA ALA A 75 -13.39 3.00 -2.31
C ALA A 75 -13.29 2.92 -3.84
N GLY A 76 -14.29 2.32 -4.50
CA GLY A 76 -14.35 2.22 -5.95
C GLY A 76 -14.44 3.59 -6.63
N THR A 77 -15.29 4.49 -6.13
CA THR A 77 -15.43 5.85 -6.68
C THR A 77 -14.16 6.68 -6.49
N LEU A 78 -13.52 6.60 -5.32
CA LEU A 78 -12.24 7.26 -5.06
C LEU A 78 -11.14 6.75 -6.01
N LEU A 79 -11.06 5.43 -6.21
CA LEU A 79 -10.08 4.81 -7.09
C LEU A 79 -10.30 5.21 -8.55
N LEU A 80 -11.55 5.27 -9.02
CA LEU A 80 -11.88 5.77 -10.35
C LEU A 80 -11.49 7.23 -10.53
N LEU A 81 -11.76 8.09 -9.54
CA LEU A 81 -11.37 9.50 -9.59
C LEU A 81 -9.86 9.66 -9.70
N ILE A 82 -9.10 8.95 -8.86
CA ILE A 82 -7.63 8.97 -8.90
C ILE A 82 -7.12 8.47 -10.26
N SER A 83 -7.71 7.40 -10.79
CA SER A 83 -7.34 6.85 -12.10
C SER A 83 -7.56 7.86 -13.22
N VAL A 84 -8.70 8.57 -13.24
CA VAL A 84 -9.00 9.59 -14.26
C VAL A 84 -8.04 10.78 -14.14
N MET A 85 -7.74 11.22 -12.91
CA MET A 85 -6.78 12.30 -12.66
C MET A 85 -5.38 11.93 -13.17
N LEU A 86 -4.90 10.73 -12.85
CA LEU A 86 -3.59 10.25 -13.31
C LEU A 86 -3.50 10.14 -14.83
N LEU A 87 -4.57 9.67 -15.49
CA LEU A 87 -4.64 9.62 -16.95
C LEU A 87 -4.60 11.01 -17.58
N TRP A 88 -5.31 11.96 -17.00
CA TRP A 88 -5.33 13.35 -17.46
C TRP A 88 -3.94 14.00 -17.36
N ASP A 89 -3.26 13.80 -16.23
CA ASP A 89 -1.90 14.31 -16.03
C ASP A 89 -0.92 13.66 -17.01
N ALA A 90 -1.03 12.35 -17.25
CA ALA A 90 -0.20 11.64 -18.22
C ALA A 90 -0.37 12.18 -19.66
N ILE A 91 -1.59 12.57 -20.05
CA ILE A 91 -1.86 13.15 -21.37
C ILE A 91 -1.34 14.59 -21.47
N LYS A 92 -1.45 15.39 -20.41
CA LYS A 92 -0.94 16.78 -20.37
C LYS A 92 0.59 16.89 -20.32
N LEU A 93 1.27 15.86 -19.80
CA LEU A 93 2.72 15.80 -19.70
C LEU A 93 3.40 15.38 -21.03
N ASN A 94 2.63 15.09 -22.08
CA ASN A 94 3.07 14.87 -23.45
C ASN A 94 2.68 16.05 -24.35
#